data_AF-A0A3B8K3M5-F1
#
_entry.id   AF-A0A3B8K3M5-F1
#
_cell.length_a   1.000
_cell.length_b   1.000
_cell.length_c   1.000
_cell.angle_alpha   90.00
_cell.angle_beta   90.00
_cell.angle_gamma   90.00
#
_symmetry.space_group_name_H-M   'P 1'
#
loop_
_entity.id
_entity.type
_entity.pdbx_description
1 polymer ?
#
loop_
_entity_poly.entity_id
_entity_poly.type
_entity_poly.pdbx_seq_one_letter_code
_entity_poly.pdbx_strand_id
1 'polypeptide(L)'
;MLKTLKFIGIAVVLLVVAVVLFGCFAPVFGGRQSPESLQRIESSPNFVDGEFVNAVPTSVRTVPHANETSIMDWIFQAEDKNPSAPLPSEIFHPEDLTEGKFV
;
A
#
# COMPACT_ATOMS: atom_id res chain seq x y z
N MET A 1 -12.48 -23.37 -31.36
CA MET A 1 -12.82 -21.98 -31.03
C MET A 1 -13.86 -21.88 -29.91
N LEU A 2 -15.11 -22.35 -30.09
CA LEU A 2 -16.16 -22.23 -29.06
C LEU A 2 -15.82 -22.98 -27.75
N LYS A 3 -15.20 -24.16 -27.84
CA LYS A 3 -14.73 -24.91 -26.66
C LYS A 3 -13.68 -24.13 -25.87
N THR A 4 -12.71 -23.53 -26.58
CA THR A 4 -11.66 -22.69 -25.98
C THR A 4 -12.25 -21.47 -25.29
N LEU A 5 -13.19 -20.78 -25.95
CA LEU A 5 -13.89 -19.63 -25.38
C LEU A 5 -14.68 -19.99 -24.11
N LYS A 6 -15.31 -21.18 -24.09
CA LYS A 6 -15.99 -21.71 -22.91
C LYS A 6 -15.02 -21.88 -21.73
N PHE A 7 -13.85 -22.47 -21.96
CA PHE A 7 -12.86 -22.67 -20.90
C PHE A 7 -12.28 -21.35 -20.38
N ILE A 8 -12.03 -20.38 -21.27
CA ILE A 8 -11.60 -19.03 -20.88
C ILE A 8 -12.67 -18.37 -20.00
N GLY A 9 -13.94 -18.42 -20.41
CA GLY A 9 -15.04 -17.87 -19.61
C GLY A 9 -15.14 -18.50 -18.22
N ILE A 10 -15.01 -19.83 -18.13
CA ILE A 10 -14.99 -20.55 -16.84
C ILE A 10 -13.81 -20.09 -15.98
N ALA A 11 -12.60 -19.98 -16.57
CA ALA A 11 -11.42 -19.54 -15.84
C ALA A 11 -11.57 -18.12 -15.28
N VAL A 12 -12.13 -17.19 -16.07
CA VAL A 12 -12.42 -15.81 -15.61
C VAL A 12 -13.42 -15.82 -14.45
N VAL A 13 -14.50 -16.58 -14.55
CA VAL A 13 -15.49 -16.69 -13.47
C VAL A 13 -14.85 -17.26 -12.20
N LEU A 14 -14.04 -18.32 -12.32
CA LEU A 14 -13.32 -18.90 -11.19
C LEU A 14 -12.35 -17.91 -10.54
N LEU A 15 -11.64 -17.11 -11.35
CA LEU A 15 -10.74 -16.08 -10.84
C LEU A 15 -11.50 -15.00 -10.06
N VAL A 16 -12.62 -14.51 -10.60
CA VAL A 16 -13.47 -13.53 -9.91
C VAL A 16 -13.98 -14.08 -8.58
N VAL A 17 -14.49 -15.32 -8.58
CA VAL A 17 -14.96 -15.98 -7.35
C VAL A 17 -13.82 -16.11 -6.34
N ALA A 18 -12.62 -16.52 -6.76
CA ALA A 18 -11.47 -16.63 -5.88
C ALA A 18 -11.09 -15.27 -5.26
N VAL A 19 -11.04 -14.19 -6.04
CA VAL A 19 -10.75 -12.84 -5.55
C VAL A 19 -11.80 -12.36 -4.54
N VAL A 20 -13.09 -12.59 -4.82
CA VAL A 20 -14.18 -12.21 -3.90
C VAL A 20 -14.09 -13.00 -2.60
N LEU A 21 -13.94 -14.32 -2.67
CA LEU A 21 -13.79 -15.15 -1.47
C LEU A 21 -12.57 -14.72 -0.64
N PHE A 22 -11.44 -14.45 -1.31
CA PHE A 22 -10.25 -13.96 -0.63
C PHE A 22 -10.50 -12.62 0.06
N GLY A 23 -11.13 -11.64 -0.61
CA GLY A 23 -11.47 -10.36 -0.01
C GLY A 23 -12.47 -10.45 1.16
N CYS A 24 -13.39 -11.41 1.13
CA CYS A 24 -14.37 -11.60 2.21
C CYS A 24 -13.81 -12.38 3.41
N PHE A 25 -12.91 -13.34 3.19
CA PHE A 25 -12.50 -14.32 4.20
C PHE A 25 -11.04 -14.23 4.62
N ALA A 26 -10.18 -13.44 3.95
CA ALA A 26 -8.79 -13.23 4.34
C ALA A 26 -8.67 -11.94 5.19
N PRO A 27 -8.59 -12.02 6.53
CA PRO A 27 -8.52 -10.85 7.41
C PRO A 27 -7.18 -10.10 7.34
N VAL A 28 -6.28 -10.52 6.44
CA VAL A 28 -4.98 -9.89 6.19
C VAL A 28 -5.10 -8.51 5.54
N PHE A 29 -6.21 -8.22 4.87
CA PHE A 29 -6.53 -6.86 4.42
C PHE A 29 -7.33 -6.15 5.50
N GLY A 30 -7.03 -4.87 5.71
CA GLY A 30 -7.62 -4.06 6.77
C GLY A 30 -9.14 -4.30 6.90
N GLY A 31 -9.54 -4.89 8.02
CA GLY A 31 -10.95 -5.18 8.30
C GLY A 31 -11.73 -3.92 8.67
N ARG A 32 -13.06 -4.04 8.65
CA ARG A 32 -13.93 -2.99 9.22
C ARG A 32 -13.59 -2.79 10.69
N GLN A 33 -13.46 -1.54 11.10
CA GLN A 33 -13.26 -1.21 12.52
C GLN A 33 -14.46 -1.72 13.32
N SER A 34 -14.17 -2.29 14.50
CA SER A 34 -15.24 -2.71 15.41
C SER A 34 -15.99 -1.49 15.94
N PRO A 35 -17.27 -1.62 16.35
CA PRO A 35 -18.02 -0.52 16.94
C PRO A 35 -17.32 0.15 18.12
N GLU A 36 -16.62 -0.63 18.95
CA GLU A 36 -15.87 -0.12 20.11
C GLU A 36 -14.62 0.67 19.69
N SER A 37 -13.97 0.26 18.59
CA SER A 37 -12.84 0.98 18.02
C SER A 37 -13.29 2.32 17.43
N LEU A 38 -14.40 2.32 16.70
CA LEU A 38 -15.02 3.54 16.15
C LEU A 38 -15.39 4.52 17.26
N GLN A 39 -16.09 4.04 18.29
CA GLN A 39 -16.47 4.87 19.43
C GLN A 39 -15.25 5.49 20.13
N ARG A 40 -14.15 4.72 20.26
CA ARG A 40 -12.90 5.23 20.85
C ARG A 40 -12.26 6.32 19.99
N ILE A 41 -12.30 6.18 18.67
CA ILE A 41 -11.76 7.18 17.74
C ILE A 41 -12.63 8.44 17.80
N GLU A 42 -13.95 8.30 17.70
CA GLU A 42 -14.90 9.42 17.69
C GLU A 42 -14.94 10.19 19.03
N SER A 43 -14.68 9.50 20.15
CA SER A 43 -14.57 10.14 21.47
C SER A 43 -13.19 10.74 21.77
N SER A 44 -12.23 10.60 20.86
CA SER A 44 -10.89 11.16 21.02
C SER A 44 -10.91 12.69 20.92
N PRO A 45 -10.09 13.41 21.71
CA PRO A 45 -9.90 14.85 21.54
C PRO A 45 -9.34 15.23 20.15
N ASN A 46 -8.72 14.26 19.48
CA ASN A 46 -8.13 14.40 18.16
C ASN A 46 -9.12 14.14 17.02
N PHE A 47 -10.38 13.81 17.30
CA PHE A 47 -11.41 13.68 16.28
C PHE A 47 -12.20 14.97 16.17
N VAL A 48 -11.96 15.74 15.11
CA VAL A 48 -12.51 17.08 14.90
C VAL A 48 -13.18 17.13 13.53
N ASP A 49 -14.41 17.62 13.46
CA ASP A 49 -15.19 17.79 12.23
C ASP A 49 -15.31 16.53 11.35
N GLY A 50 -15.34 15.34 11.97
CA GLY A 50 -15.48 14.06 11.28
C GLY A 50 -14.17 13.43 10.80
N GLU A 51 -13.03 14.05 11.11
CA GLU A 51 -11.72 13.55 10.73
C GLU A 51 -10.77 13.44 11.94
N PHE A 52 -9.80 12.54 11.85
CA PHE A 52 -8.78 12.41 12.88
C PHE A 52 -7.60 13.35 12.58
N VAL A 53 -7.33 14.27 13.49
CA VAL A 53 -6.25 15.25 13.41
C VAL A 53 -5.09 14.82 14.30
N ASN A 54 -3.92 14.65 13.69
CA ASN A 54 -2.69 14.30 14.42
C ASN A 54 -2.36 15.36 15.49
N ALA A 55 -1.89 14.91 16.66
CA ALA A 55 -1.50 15.81 17.75
C ALA A 55 -0.31 16.71 17.37
N VAL A 56 0.60 16.21 16.54
CA VAL A 56 1.66 16.99 15.92
C VAL A 56 1.24 17.27 14.48
N PRO A 57 1.25 18.54 14.02
CA PRO A 57 0.93 18.88 12.65
C PRO A 57 1.85 18.13 11.67
N THR A 58 1.25 17.31 10.82
CA THR A 58 1.96 16.58 9.77
C THR A 58 1.50 17.12 8.42
N SER A 59 2.42 17.65 7.63
CA SER A 59 2.12 18.03 6.26
C SER A 59 1.85 16.79 5.43
N VAL A 60 0.64 16.66 4.89
CA VAL A 60 0.32 15.63 3.91
C VAL A 60 1.00 16.02 2.59
N ARG A 61 2.03 15.29 2.19
CA ARG A 61 2.62 15.41 0.85
C ARG A 61 1.90 14.45 -0.09
N THR A 62 0.67 14.79 -0.46
CA THR A 62 0.02 14.14 -1.61
C THR A 62 0.47 14.84 -2.89
N VAL A 63 0.89 14.05 -3.87
CA VAL A 63 1.21 14.57 -5.20
C VAL A 63 -0.10 15.14 -5.78
N PRO A 64 -0.12 16.36 -6.35
CA PRO A 64 -1.33 16.93 -6.94
C PRO A 64 -1.95 16.01 -8.00
N HIS A 65 -3.28 16.03 -8.14
CA HIS A 65 -4.04 15.20 -9.10
C HIS A 65 -3.52 15.27 -10.55
N ALA A 66 -2.88 16.37 -10.94
CA ALA A 66 -2.25 16.55 -12.25
C ALA A 66 -1.05 15.61 -12.51
N ASN A 67 -0.54 14.92 -11.48
CA ASN A 67 0.61 14.01 -11.51
C ASN A 67 0.22 12.61 -10.99
N GLU A 68 -1.03 12.17 -11.20
CA GLU A 68 -1.45 10.82 -10.84
C GLU A 68 -0.77 9.78 -11.72
N THR A 69 0.01 8.90 -11.09
CA THR A 69 0.53 7.70 -11.75
C THR A 69 -0.59 6.72 -12.04
N SER A 70 -0.75 6.35 -13.30
CA SER A 70 -1.63 5.28 -13.76
C SER A 70 -1.07 3.90 -13.36
N ILE A 71 -1.95 2.89 -13.31
CA ILE A 71 -1.55 1.48 -13.24
C ILE A 71 -0.59 1.15 -14.40
N MET A 72 -0.74 1.81 -15.55
CA MET A 72 0.16 1.64 -16.68
C MET A 72 1.58 2.16 -16.41
N ASP A 73 1.74 3.23 -15.62
CA ASP A 73 3.07 3.78 -15.26
C ASP A 73 3.82 2.87 -14.29
N TRP A 74 3.08 2.02 -13.56
CA TRP A 74 3.63 0.99 -12.70
C TRP A 74 4.07 -0.25 -13.49
N ILE A 75 3.28 -0.67 -14.48
CA ILE A 75 3.60 -1.83 -15.33
C ILE A 75 4.70 -1.49 -16.32
N PHE A 76 4.59 -0.34 -16.98
CA PHE A 76 5.52 0.15 -18.00
C PHE A 76 6.34 1.30 -17.43
N GLN A 77 7.37 0.91 -16.69
CA GLN A 77 8.31 1.84 -16.10
C GLN A 77 9.23 2.45 -17.16
N ALA A 78 9.65 3.70 -16.93
CA ALA A 78 10.65 4.35 -17.77
C ALA A 78 11.98 3.58 -17.72
N GLU A 79 12.71 3.59 -18.85
CA GLU A 79 13.92 2.81 -19.06
C GLU A 79 15.05 3.16 -18.06
N ASP A 80 15.02 4.36 -17.50
CA ASP A 80 15.99 4.93 -16.56
C ASP A 80 15.65 4.68 -15.07
N LYS A 81 14.58 3.93 -14.75
CA LYS A 81 14.23 3.63 -13.35
C LYS A 81 15.16 2.63 -12.67
N ASN A 82 15.91 1.85 -13.43
CA ASN A 82 16.91 0.94 -12.88
C ASN A 82 18.30 1.56 -12.99
N PRO A 83 19.08 1.62 -11.91
CA PRO A 83 20.43 2.14 -11.99
C PRO A 83 21.29 1.25 -12.91
N SER A 84 22.08 1.88 -13.77
CA SER A 84 22.93 1.18 -14.75
C SER A 84 24.10 0.41 -14.11
N ALA A 85 24.36 0.67 -12.83
CA ALA A 85 25.32 -0.02 -12.00
C ALA A 85 24.77 -0.14 -10.57
N PRO A 86 25.28 -1.07 -9.75
CA PRO A 86 24.95 -1.13 -8.33
C PRO A 86 25.16 0.23 -7.66
N LEU A 87 24.25 0.60 -6.75
CA LEU A 87 24.44 1.80 -5.94
C LEU A 87 25.73 1.67 -5.12
N PRO A 88 26.49 2.76 -4.94
CA PRO A 88 27.64 2.73 -4.05
C PRO A 88 27.16 2.34 -2.65
N SER A 89 27.68 1.22 -2.17
CA SER A 89 27.38 0.69 -0.84
C SER A 89 28.67 0.65 -0.05
N GLU A 90 28.62 1.10 1.21
CA GLU A 90 29.69 0.84 2.16
C GLU A 90 29.43 -0.49 2.86
N ILE A 91 30.52 -1.21 3.17
CA ILE A 91 30.42 -2.43 3.97
C ILE A 91 30.02 -2.01 5.39
N PHE A 92 29.04 -2.70 5.95
CA PHE A 92 28.67 -2.46 7.34
C PHE A 92 29.80 -2.94 8.26
N HIS A 93 30.34 -2.01 9.04
CA HIS A 93 31.39 -2.22 10.05
C HIS A 93 30.77 -2.05 11.45
N PRO A 94 30.38 -3.14 12.14
CA PRO A 94 29.78 -3.07 13.46
C PRO A 94 30.64 -2.32 14.49
N GLU A 95 31.96 -2.36 14.31
CA GLU A 95 32.96 -1.66 15.12
C GLU A 95 32.84 -0.13 15.09
N ASP A 96 32.19 0.44 14.06
CA ASP A 96 32.00 1.88 13.92
C ASP A 96 30.75 2.41 14.64
N LEU A 97 29.90 1.51 15.14
CA LEU A 97 28.72 1.88 15.92
C LEU A 97 29.13 2.36 17.31
N THR A 98 28.81 3.61 17.62
CA THR A 98 28.98 4.20 18.95
C THR A 98 27.63 4.51 19.56
N GLU A 99 27.49 4.30 20.88
CA GLU A 99 26.22 4.49 21.58
C GLU A 99 25.70 5.92 21.40
N GLY A 100 24.45 6.04 20.94
CA GLY A 100 23.80 7.33 20.69
C GLY A 100 24.19 8.01 19.38
N LYS A 101 24.96 7.36 18.50
CA LYS A 101 25.33 7.92 17.19
C LYS A 101 24.98 6.94 16.06
N PHE A 102 24.03 7.33 15.22
CA PHE A 102 23.83 6.68 13.94
C PHE A 102 24.86 7.23 12.94
N VAL A 103 25.57 6.32 12.28
CA VAL A 103 26.33 6.60 11.04
C VAL A 103 25.37 6.73 9.88
#